data_AF-A0A8D9E5B2-F1
#
_entry.id   AF-A0A8D9E5B2-F1
#
_cell.length_a   1.000
_cell.length_b   1.000
_cell.length_c   1.000
_cell.angle_alpha   90.00
_cell.angle_beta   90.00
_cell.angle_gamma   90.00
#
_symmetry.space_group_name_H-M   'P 1'
#
loop_
_entity.id
_entity.type
_entity.pdbx_description
1 polymer ?
#
loop_
_entity_poly.entity_id
_entity_poly.type
_entity_poly.pdbx_seq_one_letter_code
_entity_poly.pdbx_strand_id
1 'polypeptide(L)'
;MLLHSHRALTFSLLLILLLVQVSNSKEYTRIIQLKQGRLRGVVRSPVHNGNLNNIHMYLGIPYAAPPVGPLRFMAPQSPQPWPGLMTADTFSPVCPQKLPNLDDEDLGKKKCPQEEFKHCAL
;
A
#
# COMPACT_ATOMS: atom_id res chain seq x y z
N MET A 1 -11.89 -45.97 -25.28
CA MET A 1 -12.26 -44.58 -25.63
C MET A 1 -12.51 -43.69 -24.41
N LEU A 2 -13.20 -44.14 -23.36
CA LEU A 2 -13.53 -43.33 -22.18
C LEU A 2 -12.28 -42.79 -21.41
N LEU A 3 -11.23 -43.59 -21.24
CA LEU A 3 -10.01 -43.18 -20.52
C LEU A 3 -9.21 -42.05 -21.22
N HIS A 4 -9.32 -41.94 -22.55
CA HIS A 4 -8.68 -40.88 -23.34
C HIS A 4 -9.46 -39.57 -23.24
N SER A 5 -10.79 -39.66 -23.13
CA SER A 5 -11.68 -38.50 -22.89
C SER A 5 -11.46 -37.90 -21.50
N HIS A 6 -11.31 -38.71 -20.45
CA HIS A 6 -10.96 -38.21 -19.12
C HIS A 6 -9.60 -37.52 -19.08
N ARG A 7 -8.57 -38.09 -19.73
CA ARG A 7 -7.25 -37.44 -19.84
C ARG A 7 -7.35 -36.09 -20.53
N ALA A 8 -8.03 -36.01 -21.68
CA ALA A 8 -8.24 -34.75 -22.40
C ALA A 8 -9.00 -33.69 -21.59
N LEU A 9 -10.04 -34.09 -20.85
CA LEU A 9 -10.79 -33.19 -19.95
C LEU A 9 -9.93 -32.70 -18.79
N THR A 10 -9.12 -33.56 -18.18
CA THR A 10 -8.20 -33.16 -17.09
C THR A 10 -7.10 -32.20 -17.57
N PHE A 11 -6.53 -32.42 -18.77
CA PHE A 11 -5.56 -31.50 -19.37
C PHE A 11 -6.19 -30.14 -19.70
N SER A 12 -7.42 -30.14 -20.23
CA SER A 12 -8.16 -28.91 -20.49
C SER A 12 -8.47 -28.13 -19.20
N LEU A 13 -8.88 -28.81 -18.13
CA LEU A 13 -9.14 -28.19 -16.82
C LEU A 13 -7.85 -27.62 -16.20
N LEU A 14 -6.73 -28.35 -16.26
CA LEU A 14 -5.43 -27.88 -15.78
C LEU A 14 -4.92 -26.68 -16.58
N LEU A 15 -5.12 -26.67 -17.90
CA LEU A 15 -4.76 -25.55 -18.77
C LEU A 15 -5.61 -24.31 -18.44
N ILE A 16 -6.91 -24.48 -18.23
CA ILE A 16 -7.80 -23.38 -17.81
C ILE A 16 -7.40 -22.85 -16.44
N LEU A 17 -7.09 -23.71 -15.47
CA LEU A 17 -6.64 -23.31 -14.14
C LEU A 17 -5.30 -22.54 -14.20
N LEU A 18 -4.38 -22.95 -15.08
CA LEU A 18 -3.12 -22.26 -15.34
C LEU A 18 -3.36 -20.87 -15.95
N LEU A 19 -4.27 -20.76 -16.93
CA LEU A 19 -4.59 -19.49 -17.60
C LEU A 19 -5.26 -18.49 -16.64
N VAL A 20 -6.07 -18.95 -15.68
CA VAL A 20 -6.71 -18.09 -14.67
C VAL A 20 -5.69 -17.44 -13.72
N GLN A 21 -4.51 -18.04 -13.50
CA GLN A 21 -3.46 -17.44 -12.66
C GLN A 21 -2.77 -16.22 -13.31
N VAL A 22 -2.89 -16.03 -14.63
CA VAL A 22 -2.09 -15.05 -15.39
C VAL A 22 -2.64 -13.62 -15.30
N SER A 23 -3.88 -13.41 -14.86
CA SER A 23 -4.58 -12.11 -15.01
C SER A 23 -4.33 -11.06 -13.91
N ASN A 24 -3.47 -11.30 -12.90
CA ASN A 24 -3.30 -10.36 -11.78
C ASN A 24 -1.86 -9.86 -11.61
N SER A 25 -1.34 -9.15 -12.61
CA SER A 25 -0.06 -8.47 -12.50
C SER A 25 -0.23 -7.06 -11.92
N LYS A 26 0.39 -6.80 -10.75
CA LYS A 26 0.57 -5.43 -10.25
C LYS A 26 1.62 -4.72 -11.10
N GLU A 27 1.29 -3.53 -11.61
CA GLU A 27 2.25 -2.66 -12.28
C GLU A 27 3.11 -1.92 -11.25
N TYR A 28 4.44 -2.03 -11.38
CA TYR A 28 5.39 -1.38 -10.47
C TYR A 28 6.11 -0.22 -11.16
N THR A 29 6.49 0.79 -10.39
CA THR A 29 7.32 1.89 -10.88
C THR A 29 8.74 1.41 -11.18
N ARG A 30 9.54 2.26 -11.85
CA ARG A 30 11.00 2.10 -11.88
C ARG A 30 11.57 2.06 -10.46
N ILE A 31 12.73 1.42 -10.33
CA ILE A 31 13.50 1.44 -9.08
C ILE A 31 14.11 2.83 -8.87
N ILE A 32 13.94 3.36 -7.66
CA ILE A 32 14.50 4.63 -7.19
C ILE A 32 15.57 4.33 -6.14
N GLN A 33 16.70 5.02 -6.23
CA GLN A 33 17.78 4.96 -5.24
C GLN A 33 17.63 6.10 -4.23
N LEU A 34 17.45 5.77 -2.94
CA LEU A 34 17.49 6.73 -1.83
C LEU A 34 18.75 6.52 -0.98
N LYS A 35 18.99 7.45 -0.03
CA LYS A 35 20.07 7.32 0.97
C LYS A 35 19.88 6.08 1.85
N GLN A 36 18.64 5.71 2.12
CA GLN A 36 18.25 4.60 3.00
C GLN A 36 18.17 3.25 2.27
N GLY A 37 18.15 3.23 0.94
CA GLY A 37 18.07 2.00 0.16
C GLY A 37 17.34 2.18 -1.17
N ARG A 38 17.17 1.07 -1.91
CA ARG A 38 16.42 1.06 -3.18
C ARG A 38 14.95 0.79 -2.91
N LEU A 39 14.06 1.47 -3.62
CA LEU A 39 12.63 1.20 -3.53
C LEU A 39 11.92 1.24 -4.88
N ARG A 40 10.75 0.61 -4.96
CA ARG A 40 9.78 0.75 -6.05
C ARG A 40 8.38 0.94 -5.45
N GLY A 41 7.54 1.71 -6.12
CA GLY A 41 6.12 1.89 -5.79
C GLY A 41 5.22 1.10 -6.72
N VAL A 42 3.92 1.34 -6.62
CA VAL A 42 2.86 0.76 -7.46
C VAL A 42 2.26 1.82 -8.37
N VAL A 43 1.96 1.46 -9.61
CA VAL A 43 1.24 2.31 -10.55
C VAL A 43 -0.26 2.02 -10.41
N ARG A 44 -1.08 3.07 -10.23
CA ARG A 44 -2.53 2.94 -10.10
C ARG A 44 -3.25 3.89 -11.04
N SER A 45 -4.24 3.36 -11.76
CA SER A 45 -5.19 4.16 -12.52
C SER A 45 -6.33 4.63 -11.60
N PRO A 46 -6.71 5.92 -11.61
CA PRO A 46 -7.84 6.41 -10.84
C PRO A 46 -9.16 5.73 -11.21
N VAL A 47 -10.00 5.41 -10.21
CA VAL A 47 -11.29 4.69 -10.39
C VAL A 47 -12.41 5.58 -10.93
N HIS A 48 -12.31 6.90 -10.76
CA HIS A 48 -13.32 7.86 -11.18
C HIS A 48 -12.73 8.92 -12.11
N ASN A 49 -13.39 9.11 -13.26
CA ASN A 49 -13.18 10.09 -14.32
C ASN A 49 -12.13 9.77 -15.39
N GLY A 50 -12.65 9.69 -16.62
CA GLY A 50 -11.89 9.50 -17.84
C GLY A 50 -10.86 10.59 -18.07
N ASN A 51 -9.70 10.17 -18.59
CA ASN A 51 -8.54 10.97 -18.97
C ASN A 51 -7.57 11.36 -17.85
N LEU A 52 -7.66 10.79 -16.65
CA LEU A 52 -6.60 10.94 -15.66
C LEU A 52 -5.44 9.97 -15.95
N ASN A 53 -4.21 10.50 -15.89
CA ASN A 53 -2.99 9.71 -16.02
C ASN A 53 -2.83 8.75 -14.83
N ASN A 54 -2.10 7.66 -15.07
CA ASN A 54 -1.66 6.76 -14.02
C ASN A 54 -0.85 7.50 -12.94
N ILE A 55 -1.08 7.13 -11.68
CA ILE A 55 -0.42 7.71 -10.51
C ILE A 55 0.62 6.72 -9.99
N HIS A 56 1.82 7.23 -9.71
CA HIS A 56 2.85 6.47 -9.01
C HIS A 56 2.67 6.63 -7.50
N MET A 57 2.32 5.54 -6.81
CA MET A 57 2.11 5.51 -5.36
C MET A 57 3.27 4.82 -4.67
N TYR A 58 3.85 5.47 -3.67
CA TYR A 58 4.89 4.92 -2.81
C TYR A 58 4.40 4.92 -1.37
N LEU A 59 4.02 3.74 -0.86
CA LEU A 59 3.32 3.58 0.41
C LEU A 59 4.23 2.97 1.48
N GLY A 60 4.06 3.40 2.72
CA GLY A 60 4.71 2.79 3.89
C GLY A 60 6.22 3.04 4.02
N ILE A 61 6.79 4.02 3.31
CA ILE A 61 8.22 4.35 3.41
C ILE A 61 8.54 4.91 4.81
N PRO A 62 9.48 4.30 5.58
CA PRO A 62 9.87 4.81 6.88
C PRO A 62 10.69 6.10 6.74
N TYR A 63 10.29 7.16 7.44
CA TYR A 63 11.01 8.43 7.50
C TYR A 63 11.78 8.61 8.83
N ALA A 64 11.49 7.79 9.84
CA ALA A 64 12.12 7.81 11.16
C ALA A 64 12.19 6.38 11.73
N ALA A 65 13.02 6.18 12.75
CA ALA A 65 13.04 4.95 13.52
C ALA A 65 11.70 4.76 14.26
N PRO A 66 11.18 3.52 14.40
CA PRO A 66 9.95 3.25 15.14
C PRO A 66 10.03 3.76 16.59
N PRO A 67 9.06 4.56 17.08
CA PRO A 67 9.09 5.17 18.42
C PRO A 67 8.65 4.17 19.51
N VAL A 68 9.26 2.99 19.54
CA VAL A 68 8.92 1.88 20.45
C VAL A 68 9.98 1.70 21.53
N GLY A 69 9.60 1.07 22.65
CA GLY A 69 10.51 0.82 23.76
C GLY A 69 11.10 2.12 24.33
N PRO A 70 12.44 2.22 24.51
CA PRO A 70 13.09 3.43 25.01
C PRO A 70 12.90 4.68 24.14
N LEU A 71 12.56 4.51 22.85
CA LEU A 71 12.33 5.64 21.94
C LEU A 71 10.95 6.28 22.11
N ARG A 72 10.06 5.67 22.92
CA ARG A 72 8.75 6.24 23.20
C ARG A 72 8.94 7.59 23.92
N PHE A 73 8.31 8.64 23.40
CA PHE A 73 8.42 10.02 23.88
C PHE A 73 9.79 10.70 23.65
N MET A 74 10.68 10.09 22.88
CA MET A 74 11.90 10.75 22.41
C MET A 74 11.67 11.43 21.06
N ALA A 75 12.57 12.36 20.71
CA ALA A 75 12.61 12.94 19.37
C ALA A 75 12.80 11.84 18.29
N PRO A 76 12.24 12.01 17.08
CA PRO A 76 12.43 11.07 15.99
C PRO A 76 13.91 10.87 15.68
N GLN A 77 14.33 9.61 15.59
CA GLN A 77 15.67 9.26 15.12
C GLN A 77 15.63 8.89 13.64
N SER A 78 16.77 8.96 12.96
CA SER A 78 16.87 8.57 11.55
C SER A 78 16.46 7.11 11.33
N PRO A 79 15.75 6.78 10.23
CA PRO A 79 15.33 5.43 9.95
C PRO A 79 16.55 4.57 9.61
N GLN A 80 16.49 3.29 9.98
CA GLN A 80 17.50 2.33 9.56
C GLN A 80 17.42 2.09 8.05
N PRO A 81 18.55 2.02 7.33
CA PRO A 81 18.57 1.58 5.94
C PRO A 81 17.94 0.19 5.79
N TRP A 82 17.22 -0.05 4.71
CA TRP A 82 16.69 -1.39 4.40
C TRP A 82 17.61 -2.14 3.44
N PRO A 83 17.83 -3.44 3.65
CA PRO A 83 18.60 -4.24 2.71
C PRO A 83 17.81 -4.46 1.42
N GLY A 84 18.50 -4.48 0.28
CA GLY A 84 17.92 -4.86 -0.99
C GLY A 84 16.96 -3.83 -1.60
N LEU A 85 15.79 -4.29 -2.04
CA LEU A 85 14.76 -3.49 -2.71
C LEU A 85 13.48 -3.51 -1.88
N MET A 86 13.07 -2.35 -1.37
CA MET A 86 11.78 -2.17 -0.72
C MET A 86 10.66 -2.04 -1.76
N THR A 87 9.60 -2.83 -1.60
CA THR A 87 8.36 -2.66 -2.38
C THR A 87 7.37 -1.85 -1.54
N ALA A 88 7.16 -0.60 -1.94
CA ALA A 88 6.34 0.38 -1.23
C ALA A 88 4.89 0.38 -1.77
N ASP A 89 4.19 -0.74 -1.65
CA ASP A 89 2.84 -0.94 -2.20
C ASP A 89 1.74 -1.14 -1.14
N THR A 90 2.10 -1.06 0.15
CA THR A 90 1.19 -1.24 1.29
C THR A 90 1.29 -0.10 2.28
N PHE A 91 0.16 0.30 2.86
CA PHE A 91 0.14 1.25 3.97
C PHE A 91 0.74 0.62 5.24
N SER A 92 1.45 1.45 6.00
CA SER A 92 1.91 1.08 7.34
C SER A 92 0.77 1.22 8.36
N PRO A 93 0.87 0.55 9.52
CA PRO A 93 -0.07 0.74 10.62
C PRO A 93 -0.20 2.21 11.02
N VAL A 94 -1.42 2.62 11.35
CA VAL A 94 -1.71 3.96 11.89
C VAL A 94 -1.37 4.04 13.37
N CYS A 95 -1.17 5.27 13.88
CA CYS A 95 -0.95 5.51 15.30
C CYS A 95 -2.15 5.05 16.15
N PRO A 96 -1.92 4.58 17.39
CA PRO A 96 -2.99 4.33 18.35
C PRO A 96 -3.81 5.61 18.59
N GLN A 97 -5.09 5.56 18.27
CA GLN A 97 -6.03 6.67 18.43
C GLN A 97 -7.42 6.14 18.76
N LYS A 98 -8.22 6.94 19.49
CA LYS A 98 -9.65 6.66 19.65
C LYS A 98 -10.37 7.09 18.37
N LEU A 99 -11.00 6.14 17.69
CA LEU A 99 -11.79 6.47 16.50
C LEU A 99 -13.04 7.28 16.89
N PRO A 100 -13.43 8.26 16.07
CA PRO A 100 -14.68 8.99 16.27
C PRO A 100 -15.88 8.03 16.09
N ASN A 101 -16.97 8.28 16.82
CA ASN A 101 -18.20 7.52 16.68
C ASN A 101 -18.94 8.00 15.41
N LEU A 102 -18.97 7.18 14.37
CA LEU A 102 -19.53 7.58 13.07
C LEU A 102 -21.06 7.70 13.06
N ASP A 103 -21.73 7.27 14.14
CA ASP A 103 -23.18 7.36 14.29
C ASP A 103 -23.63 8.72 14.88
N ASP A 104 -22.69 9.52 15.40
CA ASP A 104 -23.00 10.87 15.85
C ASP A 104 -23.15 11.77 14.61
N GLU A 105 -24.38 12.16 14.27
CA GLU A 105 -24.76 13.05 13.15
C GLU A 105 -23.97 14.38 13.06
N ASP A 106 -23.31 14.73 14.15
CA ASP A 106 -22.50 15.94 14.33
C ASP A 106 -21.09 15.83 13.69
N LEU A 107 -20.54 14.62 13.49
CA LEU A 107 -19.20 14.44 12.89
C LEU A 107 -19.17 14.74 11.39
N GLY A 108 -20.28 14.55 10.66
CA GLY A 108 -20.41 14.98 9.26
C GLY A 108 -20.58 16.49 9.10
N LYS A 109 -20.91 17.21 10.19
CA LYS A 109 -21.16 18.66 10.21
C LYS A 109 -20.03 19.46 10.88
N LYS A 110 -19.15 18.80 11.63
CA LYS A 110 -17.91 19.38 12.17
C LYS A 110 -16.96 19.71 11.02
N LYS A 111 -17.07 20.94 10.53
CA LYS A 111 -16.11 21.54 9.61
C LYS A 111 -14.71 21.42 10.24
N CYS A 112 -13.75 20.85 9.52
CA CYS A 112 -12.34 20.89 9.94
C CYS A 112 -11.99 22.34 10.31
N PRO A 113 -11.53 22.61 11.55
CA PRO A 113 -11.06 23.92 11.93
C PRO A 113 -9.93 24.31 10.98
N GLN A 114 -10.15 25.34 10.17
CA GLN A 114 -9.21 25.69 9.09
C GLN A 114 -7.90 26.28 9.63
N GLU A 115 -7.78 26.50 10.94
CA GLU A 115 -6.67 27.24 11.55
C GLU A 115 -5.74 26.42 12.45
N GLU A 116 -5.98 25.12 12.66
CA GLU A 116 -5.19 24.31 13.61
C GLU A 116 -4.19 23.35 12.95
N PHE A 117 -3.80 23.58 11.70
CA PHE A 117 -2.76 22.78 11.03
C PHE A 117 -1.32 23.12 11.47
N LYS A 118 -1.14 23.95 12.51
CA LYS A 118 0.19 24.34 12.99
C LYS A 118 0.82 23.39 14.02
N HIS A 119 0.07 22.42 14.55
CA HIS A 119 0.55 21.59 15.68
C HIS A 119 0.81 20.11 15.34
N CYS A 120 0.72 19.72 14.06
CA CYS A 120 1.07 18.37 13.61
C CYS A 120 2.15 18.40 12.53
N ALA A 121 3.25 19.09 12.82
CA ALA A 121 4.54 18.81 12.22
C ALA A 121 5.48 18.44 13.37
N LEU A 122 6.19 17.32 13.21
CA LEU A 122 7.34 16.99 14.05
C LEU A 122 8.39 18.10 13.98
#